data_AF-A0A1Q3UMR2-F1
#
_entry.id   AF-A0A1Q3UMR2-F1
#
_cell.length_a   1.000
_cell.length_b   1.000
_cell.length_c   1.000
_cell.angle_alpha   90.00
_cell.angle_beta   90.00
_cell.angle_gamma   90.00
#
_symmetry.space_group_name_H-M   'P 1'
#
loop_
_entity.id
_entity.type
_entity.pdbx_description
1 polymer ?
#
loop_
_entity_poly.entity_id
_entity_poly.type
_entity_poly.pdbx_seq_one_letter_code
_entity_poly.pdbx_strand_id
1 'polypeptide(L)'
;MVILKLVTGNEPEKHVEIVSERGVWGSGLYKIFSSRFLNKFIHKDIPNEPMDENDPNFLGEINIDKEKEKWEYKGTKLKIPELKKIVDFIFDYKAPDAVY
;
A
#
# COMPACT_ATOMS: atom_id res chain seq x y z
N MET A 1 -2.04 8.12 2.21
CA MET A 1 -2.38 6.69 2.36
C MET A 1 -3.57 6.30 1.49
N VAL A 2 -3.60 5.08 0.92
CA VAL A 2 -4.77 4.46 0.29
C VAL A 2 -4.94 3.04 0.80
N ILE A 3 -6.18 2.58 0.97
CA ILE A 3 -6.49 1.19 1.34
C ILE A 3 -6.90 0.43 0.09
N LEU A 4 -6.13 -0.60 -0.26
CA LEU A 4 -6.40 -1.49 -1.39
C LEU A 4 -7.00 -2.80 -0.89
N LYS A 5 -8.12 -3.19 -1.49
CA LYS A 5 -8.76 -4.48 -1.27
C LYS A 5 -8.19 -5.53 -2.23
N LEU A 6 -7.50 -6.52 -1.69
CA LEU A 6 -6.94 -7.65 -2.42
C LEU A 6 -7.89 -8.84 -2.35
N VAL A 7 -8.59 -9.11 -3.46
CA VAL A 7 -9.39 -10.32 -3.65
C VAL A 7 -8.63 -11.26 -4.59
N THR A 8 -7.96 -12.28 -4.07
CA THR A 8 -7.31 -13.33 -4.87
C THR A 8 -8.16 -14.60 -4.89
N GLY A 9 -9.21 -14.62 -5.72
CA GLY A 9 -9.98 -15.83 -6.09
C GLY A 9 -10.47 -16.72 -4.93
N ASN A 10 -9.60 -17.60 -4.45
CA ASN A 10 -9.85 -18.58 -3.39
C ASN A 10 -9.34 -18.18 -1.99
N GLU A 11 -8.68 -17.02 -1.83
CA GLU A 11 -8.18 -16.54 -0.54
C GLU A 11 -9.20 -15.60 0.15
N PRO A 12 -9.22 -15.59 1.50
CA PRO A 12 -10.05 -14.65 2.25
C PRO A 12 -9.69 -13.20 1.87
N GLU A 13 -10.71 -12.34 1.83
CA GLU A 13 -10.57 -10.92 1.48
C GLU A 13 -9.52 -10.26 2.38
N LYS A 14 -8.42 -9.79 1.78
CA LYS A 14 -7.37 -9.05 2.49
C LYS A 14 -7.46 -7.58 2.13
N HIS A 15 -7.29 -6.74 3.13
CA HIS A 15 -7.17 -5.30 2.93
C HIS A 15 -5.74 -4.92 3.28
N VAL A 16 -5.10 -4.12 2.43
CA VAL A 16 -3.75 -3.61 2.66
C VAL A 16 -3.75 -2.10 2.57
N GLU A 17 -2.97 -1.46 3.43
CA GLU A 17 -2.78 -0.01 3.44
C GLU A 17 -1.47 0.31 2.74
N ILE A 18 -1.54 1.17 1.73
CA ILE A 18 -0.42 1.60 0.91
C ILE A 18 -0.12 3.05 1.30
N VAL A 19 1.07 3.27 1.85
CA VAL A 19 1.53 4.59 2.28
C VAL A 19 2.73 4.98 1.44
N SER A 20 2.64 6.09 0.70
CA SER A 20 3.81 6.68 0.04
C SER A 20 4.65 7.40 1.09
N GLU A 21 5.94 7.09 1.17
CA GLU A 21 6.86 7.75 2.11
C GLU A 21 6.94 9.26 1.85
N ARG A 22 6.85 9.67 0.58
CA ARG A 22 6.96 11.08 0.17
C ARG A 22 5.63 11.82 0.20
N GLY A 23 4.52 11.16 0.54
CA GLY A 23 3.17 11.73 0.46
C GLY A 23 2.66 12.00 -0.96
N VAL A 24 3.47 11.74 -1.99
CA VAL A 24 3.13 11.92 -3.41
C VAL A 24 3.04 10.55 -4.08
N TRP A 25 2.04 10.39 -4.95
CA TRP A 25 1.87 9.21 -5.79
C TRP A 25 2.70 9.34 -7.07
N GLY A 26 3.81 8.61 -7.15
CA GLY A 26 4.77 8.65 -8.25
C GLY A 26 5.89 7.61 -8.09
N SER A 27 7.07 7.89 -8.63
CA SER A 27 8.26 7.08 -8.32
C SER A 27 8.69 7.30 -6.87
N GLY A 28 8.99 6.23 -6.15
CA GLY A 28 9.43 6.30 -4.76
C GLY A 28 9.09 5.05 -3.95
N LEU A 29 9.34 5.16 -2.65
CA LEU A 29 9.11 4.07 -1.70
C LEU A 29 7.67 4.09 -1.18
N TYR A 30 7.04 2.93 -1.24
CA TYR A 30 5.71 2.67 -0.71
C TYR A 30 5.81 1.63 0.39
N LYS A 31 5.33 1.97 1.58
CA LYS A 31 5.22 1.03 2.70
C LYS A 31 3.84 0.38 2.66
N ILE A 32 3.82 -0.95 2.77
CA ILE A 32 2.59 -1.74 2.71
C ILE A 32 2.32 -2.32 4.09
N PHE A 33 1.10 -2.12 4.57
CA PHE A 33 0.64 -2.63 5.85
C PHE A 33 -0.60 -3.50 5.67
N SER A 34 -0.79 -4.46 6.54
CA SER A 34 -2.04 -5.19 6.66
C SER A 34 -3.07 -4.26 7.27
N SER A 35 -4.25 -4.18 6.67
CA SER A 35 -5.21 -3.20 7.10
C SER A 35 -5.79 -3.54 8.47
N ARG A 36 -5.68 -2.60 9.40
CA ARG A 36 -6.30 -2.72 10.73
C ARG A 36 -7.81 -2.49 10.71
N PHE A 37 -8.35 -2.01 9.59
CA PHE A 37 -9.73 -1.53 9.44
C PHE A 37 -10.81 -2.62 9.41
N LEU A 38 -10.47 -3.91 9.39
CA LEU A 38 -11.46 -4.97 9.15
C LEU A 38 -12.46 -5.20 10.28
N ASN A 39 -12.36 -4.56 11.45
CA ASN A 39 -13.28 -4.90 12.54
C ASN A 39 -13.80 -3.79 13.46
N LYS A 40 -13.48 -2.50 13.26
CA LYS A 40 -14.13 -1.34 13.91
C LYS A 40 -13.36 -0.05 13.52
N PHE A 41 -14.08 1.06 13.50
CA PHE A 41 -13.59 2.46 13.42
C PHE A 41 -13.47 3.09 12.03
N ILE A 42 -14.53 3.84 11.71
CA ILE A 42 -14.56 5.20 11.18
C ILE A 42 -13.17 5.78 10.86
N HIS A 43 -12.99 6.17 9.59
CA HIS A 43 -11.83 6.84 8.96
C HIS A 43 -11.26 8.08 9.70
N LYS A 44 -11.81 8.46 10.85
CA LYS A 44 -11.51 9.68 11.62
C LYS A 44 -10.55 9.49 12.80
N ASP A 45 -10.21 8.25 13.17
CA ASP A 45 -9.47 7.95 14.41
C ASP A 45 -8.02 7.47 14.19
N ILE A 46 -7.46 7.68 12.99
CA ILE A 46 -6.03 7.43 12.75
C ILE A 46 -5.31 8.78 12.82
N PRO A 47 -4.70 9.14 13.96
CA PRO A 47 -4.04 10.43 14.10
C PRO A 47 -2.82 10.57 13.18
N ASN A 48 -2.11 9.48 12.84
CA ASN A 48 -0.91 9.51 12.00
C ASN A 48 -0.84 8.29 11.06
N GLU A 49 -0.39 8.48 9.81
CA GLU A 49 -0.11 7.39 8.87
C GLU A 49 0.91 6.40 9.47
N PRO A 50 0.70 5.07 9.36
CA PRO A 50 1.68 4.10 9.81
C PRO A 50 2.93 4.23 8.92
N MET A 51 3.97 4.87 9.43
CA MET A 51 5.28 4.95 8.78
C MET A 51 6.31 4.04 9.43
N ASP A 52 5.96 3.43 10.57
CA ASP A 52 6.87 2.62 11.39
C ASP A 52 7.01 1.20 10.84
N GLU A 53 8.23 0.82 10.49
CA GLU A 53 8.56 -0.52 9.96
C GLU A 53 8.51 -1.61 11.04
N ASN A 54 8.52 -1.24 12.33
CA ASN A 54 8.37 -2.17 13.44
C ASN A 54 6.90 -2.51 13.71
N ASP A 55 5.95 -1.93 12.94
CA ASP A 55 4.55 -2.26 13.10
C ASP A 55 4.32 -3.75 12.82
N PRO A 56 3.61 -4.49 13.69
CA PRO A 56 3.32 -5.90 13.44
C PRO A 56 2.54 -6.12 12.13
N ASN A 57 1.83 -5.10 11.66
CA ASN A 57 1.08 -5.12 10.41
C ASN A 57 1.94 -4.73 9.20
N PHE A 58 3.20 -4.32 9.37
CA PHE A 58 4.09 -4.07 8.25
C PHE A 58 4.28 -5.34 7.43
N LEU A 59 3.91 -5.27 6.15
CA LEU A 59 3.98 -6.37 5.18
C LEU A 59 5.22 -6.26 4.29
N GLY A 60 5.79 -5.07 4.17
CA GLY A 60 7.02 -4.80 3.43
C GLY A 60 6.96 -3.47 2.70
N GLU A 61 8.04 -3.15 1.99
CA GLU A 61 8.17 -1.94 1.20
C GLU A 61 8.28 -2.28 -0.30
N ILE A 62 7.70 -1.44 -1.14
CA ILE A 62 7.81 -1.52 -2.60
C ILE A 62 8.41 -0.21 -3.08
N ASN A 63 9.57 -0.29 -3.72
CA ASN A 63 10.13 0.83 -4.44
C ASN A 63 9.61 0.79 -5.87
N ILE A 64 8.94 1.85 -6.32
CA ILE A 64 8.44 2.00 -7.69
C ILE A 64 9.30 3.03 -8.42
N ASP A 65 9.80 2.66 -9.59
CA ASP A 65 10.39 3.57 -10.58
C ASP A 65 9.42 3.64 -11.77
N LYS A 66 8.54 4.66 -11.77
CA LYS A 66 7.55 4.85 -12.84
C LYS A 66 8.20 5.19 -14.18
N GLU A 67 9.37 5.83 -14.16
CA GLU A 67 10.09 6.24 -15.37
C GLU A 67 10.65 5.04 -16.13
N LYS A 68 11.09 4.01 -15.40
CA LYS A 68 11.64 2.77 -15.95
C LYS A 68 10.65 1.60 -15.94
N GLU A 69 9.41 1.84 -15.47
CA GLU A 69 8.39 0.81 -15.24
C GLU A 69 8.91 -0.37 -14.42
N LYS A 70 9.77 -0.07 -13.44
CA LYS A 70 10.40 -1.07 -12.57
C LYS A 70 9.87 -0.95 -11.17
N TRP A 71 9.86 -2.08 -10.48
CA TRP A 71 9.54 -2.13 -9.06
C TRP A 71 10.39 -3.16 -8.35
N GLU A 72 10.69 -2.88 -7.10
CA GLU A 72 11.45 -3.76 -6.22
C GLU A 72 10.67 -3.90 -4.91
N TYR A 73 10.39 -5.13 -4.51
CA TYR A 73 9.77 -5.41 -3.22
C TYR A 73 10.82 -5.89 -2.22
N LYS A 74 10.86 -5.26 -1.05
CA LYS A 74 11.59 -5.76 0.11
C LYS A 74 10.61 -6.16 1.20
N GLY A 75 10.50 -7.46 1.39
CA GLY A 75 9.67 -8.08 2.42
C GLY A 75 9.47 -9.56 2.12
N THR A 76 8.85 -10.26 3.06
CA THR A 76 8.61 -11.72 2.96
C THR A 76 7.16 -12.11 3.25
N LYS A 77 6.29 -11.13 3.55
CA LYS A 77 4.92 -11.39 4.01
C LYS A 77 3.86 -11.32 2.90
N LEU A 78 4.17 -10.77 1.73
CA LEU A 78 3.27 -10.70 0.58
C LEU A 78 3.65 -11.72 -0.49
N LYS A 79 2.65 -12.38 -1.09
CA LYS A 79 2.86 -13.28 -2.23
C LYS A 79 2.96 -12.48 -3.54
N ILE A 80 3.65 -13.04 -4.53
CA ILE A 80 3.78 -12.45 -5.88
C ILE A 80 2.45 -11.97 -6.50
N PRO A 81 1.32 -12.72 -6.47
CA PRO A 81 0.05 -12.22 -7.00
C PRO A 81 -0.51 -11.00 -6.25
N GLU A 82 -0.29 -10.91 -4.94
CA GLU A 82 -0.70 -9.76 -4.13
C GLU A 82 0.15 -8.54 -4.47
N LEU A 83 1.48 -8.73 -4.56
CA LEU A 83 2.43 -7.70 -4.96
C LEU A 83 2.08 -7.13 -6.34
N LYS A 84 1.80 -8.00 -7.32
CA LYS A 84 1.46 -7.54 -8.66
C LYS A 84 0.22 -6.64 -8.66
N LYS A 85 -0.82 -6.96 -7.88
CA LYS A 85 -2.02 -6.11 -7.75
C LYS A 85 -1.71 -4.77 -7.09
N ILE A 86 -0.90 -4.78 -6.04
CA ILE A 86 -0.48 -3.55 -5.34
C ILE A 86 0.31 -2.65 -6.29
N VAL A 87 1.29 -3.23 -7.00
CA VAL A 87 2.14 -2.52 -7.94
C VAL A 87 1.31 -1.94 -9.09
N ASP A 88 0.48 -2.77 -9.73
CA ASP A 88 -0.41 -2.36 -10.83
C ASP A 88 -1.31 -1.20 -10.40
N PHE A 89 -1.89 -1.29 -9.20
CA PHE A 89 -2.63 -0.19 -8.59
C PHE A 89 -1.77 1.06 -8.43
N ILE A 90 -0.55 0.99 -7.88
CA ILE A 90 0.31 2.17 -7.69
C ILE A 90 0.70 2.79 -9.05
N PHE A 91 0.94 1.97 -10.07
CA PHE A 91 1.26 2.44 -11.42
C PHE A 91 0.09 3.21 -12.04
N ASP A 92 -1.12 2.64 -12.00
CA ASP A 92 -2.33 3.23 -12.57
C ASP A 92 -2.89 4.40 -11.74
N TYR A 93 -2.74 4.34 -10.41
CA TYR A 93 -3.33 5.30 -9.50
C TYR A 93 -2.75 6.69 -9.73
N LYS A 94 -3.63 7.58 -10.19
CA LYS A 94 -3.44 9.02 -10.20
C LYS A 94 -4.15 9.57 -8.98
N ALA A 95 -3.37 10.04 -8.01
CA ALA A 95 -3.96 10.81 -6.93
C ALA A 95 -4.74 11.97 -7.56
N PRO A 96 -6.01 12.21 -7.16
CA PRO A 96 -6.68 13.43 -7.57
C PRO A 96 -5.79 14.59 -7.15
N ASP A 97 -5.42 15.45 -8.11
CA ASP A 97 -4.65 16.66 -7.84
C ASP A 97 -5.20 17.30 -6.58
N ALA A 98 -4.34 17.46 -5.57
CA ALA A 98 -4.70 18.16 -4.36
C ALA A 98 -5.02 19.60 -4.78
N VAL A 99 -6.30 19.87 -5.03
CA VAL A 99 -6.81 21.23 -5.25
C VAL A 99 -6.58 21.95 -3.93
N TYR A 100 -5.49 22.72 -3.90
CA TYR A 100 -5.07 23.56 -2.77
C TYR A 100 -5.93 24.83 -2.70
#